data_AF-A0A946H6E5-F1
#
_entry.id   AF-A0A946H6E5-F1
#
_cell.length_a   1.000
_cell.length_b   1.000
_cell.length_c   1.000
_cell.angle_alpha   90.00
_cell.angle_beta   90.00
_cell.angle_gamma   90.00
#
_symmetry.space_group_name_H-M   'P 1'
#
loop_
_entity.id
_entity.type
_entity.pdbx_description
1 polymer ?
#
loop_
_entity_poly.entity_id
_entity_poly.type
_entity_poly.pdbx_seq_one_letter_code
_entity_poly.pdbx_strand_id
1 'polypeptide(L)'
;MSECSIFKYRKALRLIWLLLIVSAIIHYGLFPSIYTADTLKSFYASNSKSIFYAYITLSLIRSIFFLPSTIFVVMGIALYPDQPFLVLLISMTGIFAGATWIYFSAKILKVEQLFSVKNQEKFKRAKAGMQKYGFTIVMAWSFFPPVPTDLICYVAGYAKMNFLKFIGALLIGELFLVSIYIWTGKGIFQLLFN
;
A
#
# COMPACT_ATOMS: atom_id res chain seq x y z
N MET A 1 15.69 22.78 23.57
CA MET A 1 14.34 22.85 24.17
C MET A 1 13.32 22.05 23.34
N SER A 2 13.61 20.79 22.96
CA SER A 2 12.87 20.09 21.89
C SER A 2 12.57 18.60 22.12
N GLU A 3 13.13 17.93 23.14
CA GLU A 3 12.87 16.49 23.35
C GLU A 3 11.58 16.20 24.15
N CYS A 4 11.20 17.09 25.07
CA CYS A 4 10.05 16.88 25.96
C CYS A 4 8.69 17.01 25.24
N SER A 5 8.59 17.84 24.20
CA SER A 5 7.35 18.00 23.40
C SER A 5 7.06 16.78 22.51
N ILE A 6 8.10 16.18 21.92
CA ILE A 6 8.00 14.98 21.07
C ILE A 6 7.46 13.80 21.87
N PHE A 7 7.90 13.63 23.12
CA PHE A 7 7.46 12.53 23.99
C PHE A 7 5.99 12.68 24.41
N LYS A 8 5.55 13.89 24.74
CA LYS A 8 4.12 14.19 25.02
C LYS A 8 3.24 13.93 23.81
N TYR A 9 3.67 14.33 22.61
CA TYR A 9 2.91 14.13 21.37
C TYR A 9 2.75 12.65 21.02
N ARG A 10 3.83 11.86 21.16
CA ARG A 10 3.79 10.39 20.97
C ARG A 10 2.85 9.70 21.98
N LYS A 11 2.79 10.17 23.22
CA LYS A 11 1.89 9.63 24.25
C LYS A 11 0.43 10.00 23.96
N ALA A 12 0.17 11.24 23.57
CA ALA A 12 -1.16 11.70 23.16
C ALA A 12 -1.67 10.93 21.94
N LEU A 13 -0.86 10.78 20.89
CA LEU A 13 -1.19 9.96 19.71
C LEU A 13 -1.55 8.52 20.08
N ARG A 14 -0.75 7.88 20.95
CA ARG A 14 -1.05 6.52 21.43
C ARG A 14 -2.36 6.44 22.18
N LEU A 15 -2.63 7.40 23.06
CA LEU A 15 -3.87 7.46 23.84
C LEU A 15 -5.08 7.66 22.92
N ILE A 16 -5.00 8.59 21.97
CA ILE A 16 -6.05 8.81 20.97
C ILE A 16 -6.32 7.53 20.16
N TRP A 17 -5.25 6.85 19.75
CA TRP A 17 -5.37 5.63 18.96
C TRP A 17 -5.98 4.47 19.76
N LEU A 18 -5.59 4.32 21.03
CA LEU A 18 -6.20 3.36 21.94
C LEU A 18 -7.67 3.68 22.19
N LEU A 19 -8.02 4.95 22.40
CA LEU A 19 -9.41 5.39 22.57
C LEU A 19 -10.26 5.11 21.33
N LEU A 20 -9.71 5.31 20.13
CA LEU A 20 -10.38 4.96 18.87
C LEU A 20 -10.67 3.46 18.77
N ILE A 21 -9.70 2.61 19.08
CA ILE A 21 -9.89 1.15 19.07
C ILE A 21 -10.94 0.73 20.11
N VAL A 22 -10.81 1.21 21.35
CA VAL A 22 -11.74 0.88 22.42
C VAL A 22 -13.15 1.33 22.06
N SER A 23 -13.31 2.54 21.51
CA SER A 23 -14.59 3.04 21.01
C SER A 23 -15.16 2.14 19.91
N ALA A 24 -14.36 1.72 18.94
CA ALA A 24 -14.80 0.82 17.88
C ALA A 24 -15.23 -0.56 18.41
N ILE A 25 -14.48 -1.13 19.36
CA ILE A 25 -14.82 -2.41 20.00
C ILE A 25 -16.12 -2.28 20.81
N ILE A 26 -16.26 -1.21 21.60
CA ILE A 26 -17.49 -0.95 22.36
C ILE A 26 -18.67 -0.80 21.41
N HIS A 27 -18.52 -0.02 20.34
CA HIS A 27 -19.60 0.18 19.36
C HIS A 27 -20.00 -1.15 18.67
N TYR A 28 -19.02 -1.98 18.30
CA TYR A 28 -19.28 -3.31 17.76
C TYR A 28 -20.01 -4.22 18.75
N GLY A 29 -19.61 -4.21 20.02
CA GLY A 29 -20.25 -5.01 21.08
C GLY A 29 -21.66 -4.54 21.44
N LEU A 30 -21.94 -3.24 21.36
CA LEU A 30 -23.26 -2.66 21.65
C LEU A 30 -24.24 -2.79 20.49
N PHE A 31 -23.76 -2.76 19.24
CA PHE A 31 -24.59 -2.81 18.05
C PHE A 31 -24.16 -3.90 17.05
N PRO A 32 -24.08 -5.18 17.46
CA PRO A 32 -23.65 -6.26 16.58
C PRO A 32 -24.59 -6.45 15.39
N SER A 33 -25.89 -6.10 15.54
CA SER A 33 -26.89 -6.19 14.46
C SER A 33 -26.59 -5.29 13.26
N ILE A 34 -25.89 -4.17 13.45
CA ILE A 34 -25.51 -3.24 12.37
C ILE A 34 -24.41 -3.82 11.48
N TYR A 35 -23.59 -4.73 12.02
CA TYR A 35 -22.45 -5.34 11.31
C TYR A 35 -22.76 -6.73 10.75
N THR A 36 -24.05 -7.06 10.60
CA THR A 36 -24.47 -8.32 9.99
C THR A 36 -24.24 -8.32 8.48
N ALA A 37 -24.16 -9.51 7.87
CA ALA A 37 -23.94 -9.64 6.44
C ALA A 37 -25.05 -8.94 5.63
N ASP A 38 -26.30 -8.97 6.10
CA ASP A 38 -27.45 -8.39 5.40
C ASP A 38 -27.49 -6.86 5.48
N THR A 39 -27.10 -6.28 6.61
CA THR A 39 -26.97 -4.81 6.74
C THR A 39 -25.80 -4.29 5.92
N LEU A 40 -24.68 -5.01 5.88
CA LEU A 40 -23.54 -4.65 5.03
C LEU A 40 -23.89 -4.75 3.54
N LYS A 41 -24.60 -5.81 3.12
CA LYS A 41 -25.08 -5.96 1.74
C LYS A 41 -26.05 -4.84 1.34
N SER A 42 -27.01 -4.50 2.21
CA SER A 42 -27.96 -3.43 1.92
C SER A 42 -27.28 -2.05 1.91
N PHE A 43 -26.37 -1.78 2.85
CA PHE A 43 -25.55 -0.56 2.85
C PHE A 43 -24.71 -0.43 1.56
N TYR A 44 -24.06 -1.53 1.15
CA TYR A 44 -23.30 -1.56 -0.10
C TYR A 44 -24.20 -1.33 -1.31
N ALA A 45 -25.37 -1.96 -1.38
CA ALA A 45 -26.32 -1.77 -2.48
C ALA A 45 -26.77 -0.30 -2.59
N SER A 46 -27.08 0.33 -1.47
CA SER A 46 -27.50 1.75 -1.43
C SER A 46 -26.36 2.74 -1.72
N ASN A 47 -25.10 2.38 -1.45
CA ASN A 47 -23.94 3.28 -1.56
C ASN A 47 -22.87 2.81 -2.56
N SER A 48 -23.20 1.87 -3.45
CA SER A 48 -22.25 1.19 -4.32
C SER A 48 -21.35 2.15 -5.12
N LYS A 49 -21.92 3.23 -5.67
CA LYS A 49 -21.17 4.28 -6.38
C LYS A 49 -20.17 4.99 -5.47
N SER A 50 -20.59 5.41 -4.28
CA SER A 50 -19.71 6.11 -3.32
C SER A 50 -18.58 5.21 -2.84
N ILE A 51 -18.87 3.94 -2.57
CA ILE A 51 -17.86 2.93 -2.17
C ILE A 51 -16.86 2.70 -3.31
N PHE A 52 -17.33 2.62 -4.55
CA PHE A 52 -16.46 2.48 -5.72
C PHE A 52 -15.49 3.66 -5.88
N TYR A 53 -15.97 4.90 -5.80
CA TYR A 53 -15.10 6.07 -5.86
C TYR A 53 -14.14 6.12 -4.68
N ALA A 54 -14.61 5.81 -3.46
CA ALA A 54 -13.75 5.73 -2.29
C ALA A 54 -12.64 4.69 -2.47
N TYR A 55 -12.96 3.51 -3.02
CA TYR A 55 -11.99 2.45 -3.30
C TYR A 55 -10.91 2.92 -4.29
N ILE A 56 -11.29 3.55 -5.40
CA ILE A 56 -10.34 4.10 -6.38
C ILE A 56 -9.47 5.18 -5.73
N THR A 57 -10.08 6.16 -5.07
CA THR A 57 -9.35 7.27 -4.45
C THR A 57 -8.36 6.76 -3.41
N LEU A 58 -8.80 5.87 -2.51
CA LEU A 58 -7.93 5.27 -1.50
C LEU A 58 -6.79 4.49 -2.14
N SER A 59 -7.06 3.71 -3.19
CA SER A 59 -6.04 2.96 -3.93
C SER A 59 -4.99 3.86 -4.60
N LEU A 60 -5.38 5.07 -5.01
CA LEU A 60 -4.47 6.07 -5.61
C LEU A 60 -3.64 6.81 -4.55
N ILE A 61 -4.26 7.24 -3.45
CA ILE A 61 -3.59 8.08 -2.44
C ILE A 61 -2.79 7.27 -1.41
N ARG A 62 -2.98 5.94 -1.33
CA ARG A 62 -2.36 5.08 -0.32
C ARG A 62 -0.85 5.25 -0.19
N SER A 63 -0.17 5.52 -1.31
CA SER A 63 1.28 5.63 -1.40
C SER A 63 1.83 6.87 -0.70
N ILE A 64 1.00 7.91 -0.55
CA ILE A 64 1.34 9.12 0.24
C ILE A 64 1.58 8.72 1.71
N PHE A 65 0.86 7.72 2.19
CA PHE A 65 0.94 7.20 3.54
C PHE A 65 1.84 5.96 3.68
N PHE A 66 2.54 5.55 2.60
CA PHE A 66 3.32 4.30 2.55
C PHE A 66 2.50 3.07 2.96
N LEU A 67 1.20 3.08 2.64
CA LEU A 67 0.31 1.96 2.93
C LEU A 67 0.48 0.87 1.85
N PRO A 68 0.74 -0.40 2.25
CA PRO A 68 0.92 -1.50 1.31
C PRO A 68 -0.27 -1.67 0.34
N SER A 69 0.03 -1.97 -0.93
CA SER A 69 -0.99 -2.27 -1.96
C SER A 69 -1.87 -3.45 -1.58
N THR A 70 -1.31 -4.45 -0.89
CA THR A 70 -1.98 -5.70 -0.52
C THR A 70 -3.29 -5.47 0.22
N ILE A 71 -3.36 -4.47 1.12
CA ILE A 71 -4.58 -4.15 1.87
C ILE A 71 -5.72 -3.77 0.92
N PHE A 72 -5.41 -2.99 -0.12
CA PHE A 72 -6.38 -2.52 -1.10
C PHE A 72 -6.72 -3.58 -2.15
N VAL A 73 -5.77 -4.47 -2.48
CA VAL A 73 -6.05 -5.65 -3.32
C VAL A 73 -7.05 -6.56 -2.63
N VAL A 74 -6.83 -6.89 -1.35
CA VAL A 74 -7.75 -7.72 -0.55
C VAL A 74 -9.12 -7.05 -0.40
N MET A 75 -9.15 -5.74 -0.15
CA MET A 75 -10.38 -4.96 -0.13
C MET A 75 -11.14 -5.05 -1.46
N GLY A 76 -10.44 -4.93 -2.59
CA GLY A 76 -11.04 -5.07 -3.92
C GLY A 76 -11.63 -6.46 -4.17
N ILE A 77 -10.92 -7.52 -3.76
CA ILE A 77 -11.41 -8.91 -3.86
C ILE A 77 -12.71 -9.08 -3.06
N ALA A 78 -12.79 -8.50 -1.86
CA ALA A 78 -13.97 -8.59 -1.00
C ALA A 78 -15.15 -7.76 -1.53
N LEU A 79 -14.90 -6.57 -2.09
CA LEU A 79 -15.94 -5.67 -2.60
C LEU A 79 -16.45 -6.07 -4.00
N TYR A 80 -15.58 -6.63 -4.84
CA TYR A 80 -15.86 -6.95 -6.24
C TYR A 80 -15.42 -8.38 -6.62
N PRO A 81 -15.87 -9.42 -5.91
CA PRO A 81 -15.41 -10.80 -6.12
C PRO A 81 -15.67 -11.33 -7.55
N ASP A 82 -16.76 -10.87 -8.18
CA ASP A 82 -17.15 -11.28 -9.53
C ASP A 82 -16.42 -10.53 -10.65
N GLN A 83 -15.66 -9.48 -10.30
CA GLN A 83 -14.98 -8.60 -11.27
C GLN A 83 -13.46 -8.56 -11.05
N PRO A 84 -12.75 -9.70 -11.11
CA PRO A 84 -11.32 -9.78 -10.82
C PRO A 84 -10.47 -8.87 -11.72
N PHE A 85 -10.85 -8.71 -12.99
CA PHE A 85 -10.16 -7.81 -13.91
C PHE A 85 -10.30 -6.33 -13.53
N LEU A 86 -11.46 -5.93 -12.99
CA LEU A 86 -11.65 -4.56 -12.50
C LEU A 86 -10.77 -4.30 -11.27
N VAL A 87 -10.73 -5.26 -10.34
CA VAL A 87 -9.84 -5.19 -9.16
C VAL A 87 -8.38 -5.10 -9.58
N LEU A 88 -7.97 -5.88 -10.58
CA LEU A 88 -6.61 -5.86 -11.12
C LEU A 88 -6.29 -4.49 -11.73
N LEU A 89 -7.18 -3.94 -12.58
CA LEU A 89 -6.98 -2.65 -13.22
C LEU A 89 -6.86 -1.51 -12.19
N ILE A 90 -7.76 -1.46 -11.21
CA ILE A 90 -7.70 -0.42 -10.16
C ILE A 90 -6.43 -0.57 -9.33
N SER A 91 -6.07 -1.80 -8.95
CA SER A 91 -4.87 -2.08 -8.15
C SER A 91 -3.60 -1.68 -8.91
N MET A 92 -3.45 -2.10 -10.16
CA MET A 92 -2.30 -1.76 -11.00
C MET A 92 -2.21 -0.25 -11.26
N THR A 93 -3.35 0.42 -11.43
CA THR A 93 -3.39 1.88 -11.59
C THR A 93 -2.94 2.60 -10.32
N GLY A 94 -3.40 2.15 -9.15
CA GLY A 94 -2.96 2.66 -7.84
C GLY A 94 -1.48 2.43 -7.59
N ILE A 95 -0.96 1.25 -7.94
CA ILE A 95 0.47 0.92 -7.86
C ILE A 95 1.29 1.82 -8.78
N PHE A 96 0.89 1.98 -10.04
CA PHE A 96 1.59 2.84 -10.99
C PHE A 96 1.63 4.29 -10.52
N ALA A 97 0.48 4.86 -10.14
CA ALA A 97 0.38 6.23 -9.67
C ALA A 97 1.20 6.44 -8.40
N GLY A 98 1.09 5.52 -7.45
CA GLY A 98 1.79 5.62 -6.18
C GLY A 98 3.30 5.46 -6.29
N ALA A 99 3.75 4.52 -7.11
CA ALA A 99 5.17 4.33 -7.38
C ALA A 99 5.78 5.52 -8.12
N THR A 100 5.05 6.09 -9.08
CA THR A 100 5.46 7.31 -9.78
C THR A 100 5.65 8.46 -8.79
N TRP A 101 4.66 8.68 -7.91
CA TRP A 101 4.74 9.69 -6.87
C TRP A 101 5.98 9.50 -5.98
N ILE A 102 6.13 8.33 -5.36
CA ILE A 102 7.23 8.04 -4.44
C ILE A 102 8.59 8.17 -5.15
N TYR A 103 8.72 7.63 -6.36
CA TYR A 103 9.96 7.68 -7.14
C TYR A 103 10.40 9.12 -7.38
N PHE A 104 9.49 10.00 -7.82
CA PHE A 104 9.83 11.39 -8.09
C PHE A 104 10.06 12.19 -6.81
N SER A 105 9.28 11.96 -5.75
CA SER A 105 9.55 12.56 -4.45
C SER A 105 10.94 12.19 -3.93
N ALA A 106 11.32 10.91 -4.01
CA ALA A 106 12.64 10.44 -3.58
C ALA A 106 13.80 11.02 -4.41
N LYS A 107 13.57 11.24 -5.71
CA LYS A 107 14.56 11.85 -6.61
C LYS A 107 14.84 13.33 -6.28
N ILE A 108 13.82 14.05 -5.82
CA ILE A 108 13.92 15.48 -5.48
C ILE A 108 14.48 15.67 -4.07
N LEU A 109 14.07 14.82 -3.13
CA LEU A 109 14.47 14.92 -1.72
C LEU A 109 15.94 14.50 -1.53
N LYS A 110 16.81 15.45 -1.18
CA LYS A 110 18.24 15.22 -0.86
C LYS A 110 18.41 14.65 0.56
N VAL A 111 17.78 13.52 0.85
CA VAL A 111 17.76 12.95 2.22
C VAL A 111 19.14 12.49 2.69
N GLU A 112 20.12 12.40 1.79
CA GLU A 112 21.56 12.24 2.09
C GLU A 112 22.07 13.21 3.15
N GLN A 113 21.55 14.45 3.14
CA GLN A 113 21.97 15.52 4.03
C GLN A 113 21.34 15.43 5.42
N LEU A 114 20.29 14.63 5.59
CA LEU A 114 19.57 14.44 6.86
C LEU A 114 20.04 13.21 7.64
N PHE A 115 20.85 12.34 7.03
CA PHE A 115 21.31 11.09 7.65
C PHE A 115 22.79 11.12 8.04
N SER A 116 23.13 10.40 9.12
CA SER A 116 24.49 10.27 9.61
C SER A 116 25.42 9.58 8.59
N VAL A 117 26.72 9.86 8.66
CA VAL A 117 27.76 9.33 7.75
C VAL A 117 27.70 7.80 7.61
N LYS A 118 27.36 7.08 8.69
CA LYS A 118 27.18 5.61 8.70
C LYS A 118 26.05 5.13 7.80
N ASN A 119 24.96 5.90 7.67
CA ASN A 119 23.86 5.58 6.77
C ASN A 119 24.19 5.94 5.31
N GLN A 120 25.01 6.97 5.08
CA GLN A 120 25.42 7.35 3.71
C GLN A 120 26.16 6.23 2.97
N GLU A 121 27.00 5.45 3.66
CA GLU A 121 27.67 4.28 3.05
C GLU A 121 26.68 3.18 2.63
N LYS A 122 25.62 2.95 3.41
CA LYS A 122 24.54 2.01 3.02
C LYS A 122 23.80 2.50 1.77
N PHE A 123 23.52 3.80 1.70
CA PHE A 123 22.88 4.41 0.53
C PHE A 123 23.75 4.36 -0.72
N LYS A 124 25.07 4.58 -0.61
CA LYS A 124 26.01 4.41 -1.73
C LYS A 124 26.03 2.98 -2.26
N ARG A 125 26.08 1.98 -1.37
CA ARG A 125 26.02 0.56 -1.77
C ARG A 125 24.69 0.21 -2.45
N ALA A 126 23.57 0.66 -1.90
CA ALA A 126 22.24 0.48 -2.50
C ALA A 126 22.17 1.11 -3.89
N LYS A 127 22.72 2.32 -4.06
CA LYS A 127 22.80 2.99 -5.36
C LYS A 127 23.65 2.23 -6.37
N ALA A 128 24.83 1.75 -5.98
CA ALA A 128 25.70 0.95 -6.85
C ALA A 128 25.02 -0.37 -7.30
N GLY A 129 24.34 -1.06 -6.37
CA GLY A 129 23.54 -2.24 -6.68
C GLY A 129 22.39 -1.93 -7.64
N MET A 130 21.66 -0.83 -7.40
CA MET A 130 20.56 -0.40 -8.26
C MET A 130 21.02 0.02 -9.66
N GLN A 131 22.23 0.60 -9.79
CA GLN A 131 22.79 0.93 -11.10
C GLN A 131 23.19 -0.31 -11.91
N LYS A 132 23.69 -1.36 -11.25
CA LYS A 132 24.17 -2.58 -11.91
C LYS A 132 23.05 -3.59 -12.19
N TYR A 133 22.14 -3.79 -11.23
CA TYR A 133 21.10 -4.83 -11.27
C TYR A 133 19.69 -4.30 -11.00
N GLY A 134 19.45 -2.99 -11.12
CA GLY A 134 18.22 -2.36 -10.65
C GLY A 134 16.94 -2.94 -11.21
N PHE A 135 16.93 -3.34 -12.49
CA PHE A 135 15.75 -3.98 -13.10
C PHE A 135 15.38 -5.29 -12.38
N THR A 136 16.34 -6.20 -12.25
CA THR A 136 16.13 -7.50 -11.59
C THR A 136 15.82 -7.34 -10.11
N ILE A 137 16.51 -6.42 -9.42
CA ILE A 137 16.25 -6.13 -8.01
C ILE A 137 14.81 -5.65 -7.84
N VAL A 138 14.38 -4.62 -8.60
CA VAL A 138 13.02 -4.08 -8.49
C VAL A 138 11.99 -5.18 -8.80
N MET A 139 12.15 -5.91 -9.90
CA MET A 139 11.21 -6.97 -10.28
C MET A 139 11.07 -8.06 -9.20
N ALA A 140 12.20 -8.59 -8.70
CA ALA A 140 12.20 -9.64 -7.68
C ALA A 140 11.63 -9.13 -6.35
N TRP A 141 11.92 -7.87 -6.01
CA TRP A 141 11.45 -7.24 -4.78
C TRP A 141 9.95 -6.96 -4.81
N SER A 142 9.45 -6.49 -5.95
CA SER A 142 8.03 -6.21 -6.20
C SER A 142 7.17 -7.48 -6.23
N PHE A 143 7.77 -8.62 -6.53
CA PHE A 143 7.08 -9.91 -6.42
C PHE A 143 6.97 -10.40 -4.97
N PHE A 144 7.79 -9.91 -4.03
CA PHE A 144 7.92 -10.54 -2.72
C PHE A 144 6.98 -9.90 -1.67
N PRO A 145 5.91 -10.59 -1.24
CA PRO A 145 4.83 -9.99 -0.45
C PRO A 145 5.20 -9.43 0.93
N PRO A 146 6.15 -10.01 1.70
CA PRO A 146 6.51 -9.49 3.02
C PRO A 146 7.18 -8.12 3.00
N VAL A 147 7.63 -7.65 1.84
CA VAL A 147 8.52 -6.50 1.77
C VAL A 147 7.78 -5.29 1.19
N PRO A 148 7.89 -4.10 1.79
CA PRO A 148 7.18 -2.94 1.31
C PRO A 148 7.70 -2.51 -0.07
N THR A 149 6.87 -2.69 -1.10
CA THR A 149 7.16 -2.23 -2.47
C THR A 149 7.44 -0.73 -2.51
N ASP A 150 6.74 0.05 -1.69
CA ASP A 150 6.93 1.50 -1.59
C ASP A 150 8.39 1.88 -1.19
N LEU A 151 9.09 1.01 -0.45
CA LEU A 151 10.50 1.21 -0.09
C LEU A 151 11.42 1.06 -1.31
N ILE A 152 11.20 0.05 -2.16
CA ILE A 152 12.04 -0.15 -3.35
C ILE A 152 11.81 0.98 -4.37
N CYS A 153 10.58 1.48 -4.48
CA CYS A 153 10.25 2.68 -5.28
C CYS A 153 11.04 3.90 -4.80
N TYR A 154 11.11 4.09 -3.48
CA TYR A 154 11.88 5.17 -2.89
C TYR A 154 13.38 5.02 -3.17
N VAL A 155 13.94 3.83 -2.94
CA VAL A 155 15.37 3.56 -3.19
C VAL A 155 15.72 3.72 -4.68
N ALA A 156 14.86 3.29 -5.60
CA ALA A 156 15.06 3.45 -7.03
C ALA A 156 15.06 4.93 -7.47
N GLY A 157 14.14 5.73 -6.93
CA GLY A 157 14.07 7.18 -7.18
C GLY A 157 15.28 7.92 -6.63
N TYR A 158 15.66 7.59 -5.40
CA TYR A 158 16.86 8.11 -4.74
C TYR A 158 18.15 7.76 -5.51
N ALA A 159 18.28 6.51 -5.98
CA ALA A 159 19.41 6.06 -6.79
C ALA A 159 19.43 6.65 -8.21
N LYS A 160 18.37 7.37 -8.62
CA LYS A 160 18.16 7.92 -9.96
C LYS A 160 18.22 6.85 -11.05
N MET A 161 17.65 5.68 -10.79
CA MET A 161 17.48 4.64 -11.80
C MET A 161 16.67 5.19 -12.98
N ASN A 162 16.85 4.69 -14.20
CA ASN A 162 15.99 5.13 -15.31
C ASN A 162 14.51 4.79 -15.02
N PHE A 163 13.62 5.78 -15.15
CA PHE A 163 12.21 5.64 -14.78
C PHE A 163 11.49 4.52 -15.55
N LEU A 164 11.73 4.40 -16.87
CA LEU A 164 11.08 3.36 -17.70
C LEU A 164 11.53 1.96 -17.29
N LYS A 165 12.83 1.78 -17.00
CA LYS A 165 13.35 0.51 -16.48
C LYS A 165 12.76 0.18 -15.11
N PHE A 166 12.63 1.18 -14.24
CA PHE A 166 12.06 1.03 -12.90
C PHE A 166 10.58 0.64 -12.98
N ILE A 167 9.75 1.43 -13.67
CA ILE A 167 8.31 1.23 -13.70
C ILE A 167 7.96 -0.06 -14.45
N GLY A 168 8.70 -0.41 -15.50
CA GLY A 168 8.54 -1.70 -16.19
C GLY A 168 8.83 -2.89 -15.27
N ALA A 169 9.97 -2.88 -14.56
CA ALA A 169 10.32 -3.95 -13.62
C ALA A 169 9.26 -4.10 -12.50
N LEU A 170 8.82 -2.97 -11.93
CA LEU A 170 7.82 -2.91 -10.89
C LEU A 170 6.48 -3.48 -11.37
N LEU A 171 5.97 -2.99 -12.50
CA LEU A 171 4.68 -3.41 -13.03
C LEU A 171 4.67 -4.89 -13.40
N ILE A 172 5.77 -5.43 -13.92
CA ILE A 172 5.86 -6.88 -14.22
C ILE A 172 5.79 -7.70 -12.93
N GLY A 173 6.57 -7.33 -11.90
CA GLY A 173 6.58 -8.05 -10.62
C GLY A 173 5.23 -7.96 -9.89
N GLU A 174 4.66 -6.76 -9.80
CA GLU A 174 3.37 -6.53 -9.15
C GLU A 174 2.21 -7.14 -9.94
N LEU A 175 2.23 -7.10 -11.28
CA LEU A 175 1.18 -7.73 -12.09
C LEU A 175 1.08 -9.22 -11.77
N PHE A 176 2.22 -9.90 -11.68
CA PHE A 176 2.24 -11.32 -11.34
C PHE A 176 1.75 -11.57 -9.91
N LEU A 177 2.26 -10.81 -8.93
CA LEU A 177 1.86 -10.94 -7.53
C LEU A 177 0.37 -10.65 -7.29
N VAL A 178 -0.12 -9.50 -7.79
CA VAL A 178 -1.51 -9.06 -7.65
C VAL A 178 -2.45 -10.03 -8.36
N SER A 179 -2.04 -10.60 -9.50
CA SER A 179 -2.82 -11.64 -10.17
C SER A 179 -2.93 -12.90 -9.31
N ILE A 180 -1.85 -13.35 -8.68
CA ILE A 180 -1.94 -14.48 -7.75
C ILE A 180 -2.94 -14.17 -6.63
N TYR A 181 -2.88 -12.98 -6.03
CA TYR A 181 -3.81 -12.58 -4.98
C TYR A 181 -5.27 -12.59 -5.43
N ILE A 182 -5.58 -11.96 -6.56
CA ILE A 182 -6.96 -11.80 -7.01
C ILE A 182 -7.60 -13.14 -7.36
N TRP A 183 -6.89 -13.97 -8.13
CA TRP A 183 -7.45 -15.25 -8.58
C TRP A 183 -7.48 -16.29 -7.47
N THR A 184 -6.47 -16.32 -6.59
CA THR A 184 -6.50 -17.18 -5.39
C THR A 184 -7.59 -16.73 -4.43
N GLY A 185 -7.71 -15.42 -4.19
CA GLY A 185 -8.75 -14.84 -3.34
C GLY A 185 -10.15 -15.11 -3.86
N LYS A 186 -10.37 -15.01 -5.17
CA LYS A 186 -11.64 -15.40 -5.82
C LYS A 186 -11.95 -16.88 -5.57
N GLY A 187 -10.98 -17.77 -5.75
CA GLY A 187 -11.16 -19.21 -5.50
C GLY A 187 -11.53 -19.52 -4.05
N ILE A 188 -10.86 -18.87 -3.08
CA ILE A 188 -11.17 -19.01 -1.65
C ILE A 188 -12.58 -18.49 -1.36
N PHE A 189 -12.94 -17.32 -1.90
CA PHE A 189 -14.26 -16.74 -1.70
C PHE A 189 -15.37 -17.65 -2.23
N GLN A 190 -15.19 -18.22 -3.42
CA GLN A 190 -16.11 -19.21 -3.97
C GLN A 190 -16.21 -20.45 -3.08
N LEU A 191 -15.13 -20.93 -2.49
CA LEU A 191 -15.15 -22.13 -1.63
C LEU A 191 -15.81 -21.88 -0.27
N LEU A 192 -15.74 -20.66 0.27
CA LEU A 192 -16.31 -20.31 1.57
C LEU A 192 -17.79 -19.90 1.52
N PHE A 193 -18.26 -19.38 0.38
CA PHE A 193 -19.60 -18.79 0.24
C PHE A 193 -20.50 -19.51 -0.78
N ASN A 194 -20.05 -20.64 -1.34
CA ASN A 194 -20.83 -21.55 -2.18
C ASN A 194 -21.10 -22.85 -1.43
#